data_AF-A0A3S4H3L0-F1
#
_entry.id   AF-A0A3S4H3L0-F1
#
_cell.length_a   1.000
_cell.length_b   1.000
_cell.length_c   1.000
_cell.angle_alpha   90.00
_cell.angle_beta   90.00
_cell.angle_gamma   90.00
#
_symmetry.space_group_name_H-M   'P 1'
#
loop_
_entity.id
_entity.type
_entity.pdbx_description
1 polymer ?
#
loop_
_entity_poly.entity_id
_entity_poly.type
_entity_poly.pdbx_seq_one_letter_code
_entity_poly.pdbx_strand_id
1 'polypeptide(L)'
;MNHEQLSLLFSLMIYHDLRKQGKVDDEINIENVLKIIEKRYGDQQIIEEINGKATDILPLMTSIISSCPIDADRMDYLLRDGYFSGVKCGIYDYNRLFMSIVPVEEQGKLYLAYKESGIDSIAEFIGARSSLFSQVYYHKTNRAFATMLSTLCEIMQSKDPQNVIIADVTDRIVDHSDESFIDALKDFYLACSDDYFLNDKVGEWIDISDTEAVNKKILDDIINRHPWSKVYEAKHSVYKANIADKENKAWKSQLTGLLTSVLQPHFKPHEFAVDIVSDCAFKDLDKTEVKLFGERS
;
A
#
# COMPACT_ATOMS: atom_id res chain seq x y z
N MET A 1 13.73 1.78 -5.74
CA MET A 1 13.02 2.73 -4.88
C MET A 1 11.82 2.01 -4.27
N ASN A 2 11.59 2.06 -2.96
CA ASN A 2 10.36 1.51 -2.35
C ASN A 2 9.22 2.55 -2.42
N HIS A 3 7.99 2.13 -2.15
CA HIS A 3 6.81 3.03 -2.11
C HIS A 3 7.01 4.20 -1.13
N GLU A 4 7.61 3.94 0.03
CA GLU A 4 7.86 4.96 1.06
C GLU A 4 8.80 6.07 0.55
N GLN A 5 9.88 5.73 -0.16
CA GLN A 5 10.78 6.70 -0.79
C GLN A 5 10.09 7.56 -1.85
N LEU A 6 9.18 6.97 -2.64
CA LEU A 6 8.36 7.73 -3.59
C LEU A 6 7.44 8.71 -2.86
N SER A 7 6.80 8.29 -1.76
CA SER A 7 5.96 9.17 -0.95
C SER A 7 6.74 10.37 -0.40
N LEU A 8 7.99 10.18 0.06
CA LEU A 8 8.84 11.28 0.51
C LEU A 8 9.16 12.25 -0.63
N LEU A 9 9.52 11.73 -1.81
CA LEU A 9 9.82 12.52 -3.00
C LEU A 9 8.61 13.39 -3.40
N PHE A 10 7.42 12.79 -3.53
CA PHE A 10 6.21 13.53 -3.87
C PHE A 10 5.82 14.54 -2.79
N SER A 11 6.01 14.22 -1.51
CA SER A 11 5.73 15.16 -0.41
C SER A 11 6.63 16.39 -0.48
N LEU A 12 7.93 16.20 -0.74
CA LEU A 12 8.88 17.28 -0.99
C LEU A 12 8.47 18.13 -2.19
N MET A 13 8.07 17.49 -3.29
CA MET A 13 7.65 18.18 -4.50
C MET A 13 6.41 19.03 -4.29
N ILE A 14 5.37 18.48 -3.64
CA ILE A 14 4.15 19.19 -3.30
C ILE A 14 4.47 20.38 -2.39
N TYR A 15 5.32 20.19 -1.37
CA TYR A 15 5.76 21.27 -0.49
C TYR A 15 6.46 22.40 -1.26
N HIS A 16 7.41 22.08 -2.13
CA HIS A 16 8.12 23.09 -2.92
C HIS A 16 7.21 23.84 -3.89
N ASP A 17 6.25 23.15 -4.53
CA ASP A 17 5.29 23.78 -5.43
C ASP A 17 4.32 24.71 -4.67
N LEU A 18 3.76 24.24 -3.55
CA LEU A 18 2.90 25.07 -2.70
C LEU A 18 3.63 26.28 -2.14
N ARG A 19 4.91 26.14 -1.76
CA ARG A 19 5.74 27.26 -1.32
C ARG A 19 6.00 28.27 -2.43
N LYS A 20 6.28 27.81 -3.66
CA LYS A 20 6.40 28.69 -4.85
C LYS A 20 5.10 29.45 -5.13
N GLN A 21 3.95 28.83 -4.87
CA GLN A 21 2.63 29.44 -5.03
C GLN A 21 2.21 30.33 -3.84
N GLY A 22 3.04 30.45 -2.79
CA GLY A 22 2.71 31.22 -1.60
C GLY A 22 1.56 30.62 -0.77
N LYS A 23 1.31 29.32 -0.90
CA LYS A 23 0.24 28.58 -0.18
C LYS A 23 0.72 27.90 1.11
N VAL A 24 2.02 27.92 1.35
CA VAL A 24 2.67 27.37 2.54
C VAL A 24 3.57 28.46 3.12
N ASP A 25 3.47 28.67 4.42
CA ASP A 25 4.31 29.58 5.19
C ASP A 25 5.55 28.86 5.77
N ASP A 26 6.39 29.63 6.46
CA ASP A 26 7.61 29.11 7.09
C ASP A 26 7.32 28.36 8.42
N GLU A 27 6.05 28.23 8.86
CA GLU A 27 5.70 27.45 10.06
C GLU A 27 5.73 25.94 9.79
N ILE A 28 5.55 25.52 8.53
CA ILE A 28 5.62 24.12 8.15
C ILE A 28 7.06 23.67 8.02
N ASN A 29 7.49 22.80 8.94
CA ASN A 29 8.78 22.11 8.84
C ASN A 29 8.64 20.81 8.02
N ILE A 30 9.08 20.85 6.76
CA ILE A 30 9.04 19.69 5.86
C ILE A 30 9.84 18.49 6.39
N GLU A 31 10.96 18.70 7.08
CA GLU A 31 11.74 17.59 7.67
C GLU A 31 10.91 16.82 8.70
N ASN A 32 10.11 17.52 9.50
CA ASN A 32 9.20 16.88 10.46
C ASN A 32 8.11 16.07 9.74
N VAL A 33 7.56 16.57 8.63
CA VAL A 33 6.59 15.83 7.80
C VAL A 33 7.21 14.55 7.24
N LEU A 34 8.45 14.63 6.72
CA LEU A 34 9.15 13.47 6.18
C LEU A 34 9.45 12.42 7.26
N LYS A 35 9.85 12.83 8.47
CA LYS A 35 10.03 11.93 9.63
C LYS A 35 8.73 11.21 10.01
N ILE A 36 7.58 11.88 9.88
CA ILE A 36 6.26 11.29 10.17
C ILE A 36 5.89 10.22 9.13
N ILE A 37 6.18 10.47 7.85
CA ILE A 37 5.87 9.56 6.74
C ILE A 37 6.79 8.33 6.77
N GLU A 38 8.11 8.55 6.90
CA GLU A 38 9.13 7.48 6.92
C GLU A 38 9.87 7.47 8.25
N LYS A 39 9.60 6.45 9.05
CA LYS A 39 10.16 6.28 10.39
C LYS A 39 11.69 6.22 10.41
N ARG A 40 12.33 5.81 9.31
CA ARG A 40 13.80 5.72 9.20
C ARG A 40 14.47 7.02 8.76
N TYR A 41 13.70 8.04 8.42
CA TYR A 41 14.21 9.29 7.90
C TYR A 41 14.80 10.19 9.00
N GLY A 42 15.92 10.87 8.71
CA GLY A 42 16.53 11.86 9.59
C GLY A 42 17.03 11.32 10.94
N ASP A 43 16.96 12.18 11.96
CA ASP A 43 17.33 11.90 13.36
C ASP A 43 16.26 11.08 14.13
N GLN A 44 15.12 10.79 13.49
CA GLN A 44 14.00 10.02 14.04
C GLN A 44 13.41 10.62 15.33
N GLN A 45 13.42 11.95 15.44
CA GLN A 45 12.84 12.68 16.58
C GLN A 45 12.15 13.97 16.13
N ILE A 46 11.06 14.32 16.82
CA ILE A 46 10.45 15.65 16.72
C ILE A 46 10.27 16.15 18.15
N ILE A 47 11.11 17.10 18.56
CA ILE A 47 11.14 17.60 19.94
C ILE A 47 10.27 18.85 20.06
N GLU A 48 9.28 18.78 20.93
CA GLU A 48 8.41 19.90 21.28
C GLU A 48 8.39 20.13 22.80
N GLU A 49 8.07 21.35 23.22
CA GLU A 49 7.90 21.67 24.64
C GLU A 49 6.47 21.35 25.10
N ILE A 50 6.32 20.34 25.94
CA ILE A 50 5.04 19.94 26.53
C ILE A 50 5.18 20.02 28.05
N ASN A 51 4.29 20.80 28.69
CA ASN A 51 4.31 20.99 30.15
C ASN A 51 5.69 21.42 30.71
N GLY A 52 6.41 22.26 29.96
CA GLY A 52 7.74 22.75 30.35
C GLY A 52 8.88 21.72 30.18
N LYS A 53 8.65 20.62 29.44
CA LYS A 53 9.65 19.59 29.18
C LYS A 53 9.80 19.33 27.69
N ALA A 54 11.05 19.22 27.24
CA ALA A 54 11.35 18.73 25.90
C ALA A 54 10.88 17.27 25.75
N THR A 55 9.97 17.04 24.81
CA THR A 55 9.27 15.77 24.62
C THR A 55 9.30 15.39 23.15
N ASP A 56 9.67 14.15 22.84
CA ASP A 56 9.64 13.61 21.48
C ASP A 56 8.20 13.20 21.11
N ILE A 57 7.59 13.91 20.17
CA ILE A 57 6.21 13.71 19.72
C ILE A 57 6.10 12.82 18.49
N LEU A 58 7.22 12.45 17.86
CA LEU A 58 7.19 11.63 16.64
C LEU A 58 6.42 10.30 16.81
N PRO A 59 6.51 9.57 17.95
CA PRO A 59 5.75 8.33 18.12
C PRO A 59 4.23 8.54 18.09
N LEU A 60 3.72 9.63 18.67
CA LEU A 60 2.30 10.00 18.59
C LEU A 60 1.91 10.30 17.13
N MET A 61 2.67 11.18 16.46
CA MET A 61 2.34 11.65 15.11
C MET A 61 2.35 10.51 14.08
N THR A 62 3.38 9.65 14.13
CA THR A 62 3.47 8.46 13.25
C THR A 62 2.35 7.45 13.51
N SER A 63 1.89 7.31 14.77
CA SER A 63 0.79 6.43 15.13
C SER A 63 -0.56 6.91 14.58
N ILE A 64 -0.77 8.22 14.49
CA ILE A 64 -1.99 8.80 13.92
C ILE A 64 -2.08 8.55 12.41
N ILE A 65 -0.94 8.51 11.71
CA ILE A 65 -0.91 8.53 10.23
C ILE A 65 -0.66 7.16 9.61
N SER A 66 0.31 6.37 10.10
CA SER A 66 0.79 5.20 9.34
C SER A 66 1.20 3.97 10.17
N SER A 67 1.64 4.17 11.42
CA SER A 67 2.37 3.14 12.17
C SER A 67 1.52 2.35 13.18
N CYS A 68 0.28 2.77 13.45
CA CYS A 68 -0.63 2.10 14.40
C CYS A 68 -1.59 1.16 13.64
N PRO A 69 -2.01 0.01 14.20
CA PRO A 69 -3.06 -0.81 13.58
C PRO A 69 -4.35 -0.02 13.32
N ILE A 70 -4.55 1.03 14.11
CA ILE A 70 -5.66 1.96 14.10
C ILE A 70 -5.05 3.36 13.86
N ASP A 71 -5.01 3.77 12.60
CA ASP A 71 -4.59 5.09 12.16
C ASP A 71 -5.71 5.77 11.37
N ALA A 72 -5.55 7.06 11.08
CA ALA A 72 -6.55 7.85 10.37
C ALA A 72 -6.84 7.29 8.97
N ASP A 73 -5.83 6.80 8.25
CA ASP A 73 -5.96 6.19 6.93
C ASP A 73 -6.92 4.98 6.98
N ARG A 74 -6.65 4.06 7.90
CA ARG A 74 -7.45 2.84 8.09
C ARG A 74 -8.84 3.12 8.59
N MET A 75 -8.98 4.10 9.47
CA MET A 75 -10.30 4.50 9.95
C MET A 75 -11.17 5.07 8.82
N ASP A 76 -10.59 5.88 7.93
CA ASP A 76 -11.31 6.45 6.80
C ASP A 76 -11.65 5.39 5.75
N TYR A 77 -10.66 4.63 5.24
CA TYR A 77 -10.92 3.72 4.12
C TYR A 77 -11.88 2.59 4.51
N LEU A 78 -11.87 2.11 5.76
CA LEU A 78 -12.78 1.04 6.18
C LEU A 78 -14.25 1.47 6.06
N LEU A 79 -14.55 2.70 6.51
CA LEU A 79 -15.89 3.27 6.45
C LEU A 79 -16.25 3.68 5.03
N ARG A 80 -15.32 4.32 4.31
CA ARG A 80 -15.49 4.76 2.92
C ARG A 80 -15.77 3.58 2.00
N ASP A 81 -14.91 2.57 2.02
CA ASP A 81 -15.03 1.42 1.13
C ASP A 81 -16.24 0.56 1.50
N GLY A 82 -16.56 0.42 2.79
CA GLY A 82 -17.82 -0.20 3.23
C GLY A 82 -19.05 0.51 2.67
N TYR A 83 -19.05 1.85 2.70
CA TYR A 83 -20.14 2.67 2.14
C TYR A 83 -20.24 2.55 0.62
N PHE A 84 -19.15 2.79 -0.13
CA PHE A 84 -19.17 2.82 -1.59
C PHE A 84 -19.28 1.45 -2.25
N SER A 85 -18.79 0.38 -1.60
CA SER A 85 -19.00 -1.00 -2.08
C SER A 85 -20.41 -1.50 -1.81
N GLY A 86 -21.15 -0.86 -0.90
CA GLY A 86 -22.47 -1.30 -0.43
C GLY A 86 -22.43 -2.56 0.43
N VAL A 87 -21.24 -3.07 0.77
CA VAL A 87 -21.09 -4.23 1.64
C VAL A 87 -21.22 -3.78 3.09
N LYS A 88 -22.12 -4.41 3.86
CA LYS A 88 -22.31 -4.12 5.29
C LYS A 88 -21.20 -4.74 6.17
N CYS A 89 -19.98 -4.79 5.66
CA CYS A 89 -18.78 -5.16 6.40
C CYS A 89 -17.87 -3.93 6.51
N GLY A 90 -17.02 -3.85 7.54
CA GLY A 90 -16.18 -2.66 7.74
C GLY A 90 -16.82 -1.57 8.61
N ILE A 91 -18.01 -1.80 9.18
CA ILE A 91 -18.66 -0.85 10.08
C ILE A 91 -18.21 -1.11 11.51
N TYR A 92 -17.76 -0.05 12.18
CA TYR A 92 -17.42 -0.03 13.61
C TYR A 92 -17.81 1.34 14.18
N ASP A 93 -17.99 1.44 15.50
CA ASP A 93 -18.29 2.71 16.15
C ASP A 93 -17.02 3.56 16.30
N TYR A 94 -16.74 4.39 15.29
CA TYR A 94 -15.60 5.29 15.31
C TYR A 94 -15.71 6.34 16.43
N ASN A 95 -16.91 6.76 16.85
CA ASN A 95 -17.07 7.73 17.93
C ASN A 95 -16.61 7.11 19.26
N ARG A 96 -17.04 5.88 19.55
CA ARG A 96 -16.61 5.16 20.75
C ARG A 96 -15.11 4.87 20.73
N LEU A 97 -14.55 4.52 19.56
CA LEU A 97 -13.11 4.35 19.40
C LEU A 97 -12.35 5.66 19.69
N PHE A 98 -12.77 6.80 19.11
CA PHE A 98 -12.15 8.11 19.38
C PHE A 98 -12.19 8.49 20.86
N MET A 99 -13.28 8.21 21.58
CA MET A 99 -13.39 8.50 23.01
C MET A 99 -12.39 7.73 23.88
N SER A 100 -11.85 6.63 23.37
CA SER A 100 -10.84 5.81 24.04
C SER A 100 -9.41 6.28 23.79
N ILE A 101 -9.16 7.06 22.73
CA ILE A 101 -7.83 7.53 22.36
C ILE A 101 -7.34 8.55 23.39
N VAL A 102 -6.13 8.35 23.90
CA VAL A 102 -5.46 9.23 24.86
C VAL A 102 -3.97 9.38 24.55
N PRO A 103 -3.40 10.59 24.64
CA PRO A 103 -1.96 10.76 24.60
C PRO A 103 -1.35 10.36 25.96
N VAL A 104 -0.22 9.65 25.93
CA VAL A 104 0.51 9.22 27.14
C VAL A 104 1.98 9.59 27.01
N GLU A 105 2.50 10.36 27.97
CA GLU A 105 3.92 10.68 28.09
C GLU A 105 4.63 9.56 28.86
N GLU A 106 5.65 8.96 28.26
CA GLU A 106 6.49 7.95 28.90
C GLU A 106 7.95 8.15 28.46
N GLN A 107 8.86 8.27 29.43
CA GLN A 107 10.31 8.42 29.19
C GLN A 107 10.68 9.55 28.22
N GLY A 108 10.01 10.71 28.33
CA GLY A 108 10.26 11.88 27.48
C GLY A 108 9.75 11.74 26.05
N LYS A 109 8.87 10.76 25.79
CA LYS A 109 8.21 10.54 24.50
C LYS A 109 6.69 10.55 24.66
N LEU A 110 5.99 11.08 23.68
CA LEU A 110 4.53 11.09 23.64
C LEU A 110 4.02 9.97 22.73
N TYR A 111 3.11 9.14 23.23
CA TYR A 111 2.52 8.01 22.51
C TYR A 111 1.01 8.13 22.38
N LEU A 112 0.48 7.56 21.31
CA LEU A 112 -0.95 7.26 21.20
C LEU A 112 -1.25 6.00 22.02
N ALA A 113 -2.20 6.07 22.93
CA ALA A 113 -2.71 4.93 23.69
C ALA A 113 -4.24 4.93 23.70
N TYR A 114 -4.81 3.83 24.20
CA TYR A 114 -6.25 3.61 24.27
C TYR A 114 -6.63 3.24 25.70
N LYS A 115 -7.69 3.85 26.24
CA LYS A 115 -8.26 3.44 27.52
C LYS A 115 -8.70 1.98 27.46
N GLU A 116 -8.47 1.23 28.52
CA GLU A 116 -8.91 -0.18 28.62
C GLU A 116 -10.42 -0.35 28.36
N SER A 117 -11.25 0.61 28.76
CA SER A 117 -12.69 0.63 28.48
C SER A 117 -13.07 0.68 27.00
N GLY A 118 -12.12 0.99 26.10
CA GLY A 118 -12.27 1.00 24.65
C GLY A 118 -11.92 -0.32 23.95
N ILE A 119 -11.57 -1.38 24.70
CA ILE A 119 -11.11 -2.65 24.13
C ILE A 119 -12.12 -3.28 23.17
N ASP A 120 -13.43 -3.17 23.47
CA ASP A 120 -14.50 -3.67 22.59
C ASP A 120 -14.48 -2.94 21.24
N SER A 121 -14.29 -1.62 21.26
CA SER A 121 -14.24 -0.81 20.02
C SER A 121 -13.00 -1.12 19.19
N ILE A 122 -11.88 -1.43 19.84
CA ILE A 122 -10.67 -1.92 19.15
C ILE A 122 -10.97 -3.28 18.49
N ALA A 123 -11.63 -4.20 19.20
CA ALA A 123 -11.98 -5.51 18.65
C ALA A 123 -12.98 -5.41 17.49
N GLU A 124 -13.99 -4.53 17.60
CA GLU A 124 -14.92 -4.21 16.52
C GLU A 124 -14.20 -3.70 15.27
N PHE A 125 -13.26 -2.75 15.44
CA PHE A 125 -12.43 -2.24 14.35
C PHE A 125 -11.61 -3.34 13.67
N ILE A 126 -10.95 -4.20 14.45
CA ILE A 126 -10.17 -5.34 13.95
C ILE A 126 -11.07 -6.30 13.16
N GLY A 127 -12.26 -6.62 13.67
CA GLY A 127 -13.24 -7.48 13.00
C GLY A 127 -13.81 -6.87 11.72
N ALA A 128 -14.11 -5.57 11.75
CA ALA A 128 -14.55 -4.79 10.60
C ALA A 128 -13.52 -4.85 9.48
N ARG A 129 -12.24 -4.63 9.81
CA ARG A 129 -11.12 -4.73 8.86
C ARG A 129 -10.96 -6.13 8.28
N SER A 130 -10.95 -7.16 9.11
CA SER A 130 -10.85 -8.55 8.64
C SER A 130 -11.98 -8.89 7.65
N SER A 131 -13.20 -8.45 7.95
CA SER A 131 -14.37 -8.67 7.10
C SER A 131 -14.25 -7.96 5.75
N LEU A 132 -13.78 -6.70 5.75
CA LEU A 132 -13.59 -5.94 4.51
C LEU A 132 -12.51 -6.54 3.61
N PHE A 133 -11.39 -6.98 4.20
CA PHE A 133 -10.35 -7.70 3.46
C PHE A 133 -10.89 -8.95 2.78
N SER A 134 -11.65 -9.78 3.51
CA SER A 134 -12.21 -11.01 2.95
C SER A 134 -13.24 -10.76 1.86
N GLN A 135 -14.15 -9.79 2.05
CA GLN A 135 -15.31 -9.61 1.18
C GLN A 135 -15.05 -8.68 -0.01
N VAL A 136 -14.13 -7.71 0.13
CA VAL A 136 -13.87 -6.70 -0.90
C VAL A 136 -12.47 -6.88 -1.49
N TYR A 137 -11.42 -6.77 -0.70
CA TYR A 137 -10.05 -6.76 -1.25
C TYR A 137 -9.59 -8.12 -1.79
N TYR A 138 -10.02 -9.22 -1.14
CA TYR A 138 -9.76 -10.59 -1.58
C TYR A 138 -10.90 -11.20 -2.39
N HIS A 139 -11.87 -10.38 -2.81
CA HIS A 139 -12.92 -10.87 -3.69
C HIS A 139 -12.31 -11.43 -4.97
N LYS A 140 -12.71 -12.66 -5.34
CA LYS A 140 -12.13 -13.41 -6.46
C LYS A 140 -12.07 -12.62 -7.77
N THR A 141 -13.05 -11.76 -8.04
CA THR A 141 -13.11 -10.95 -9.26
C THR A 141 -12.07 -9.81 -9.22
N ASN A 142 -11.88 -9.17 -8.07
CA ASN A 142 -10.86 -8.13 -7.91
C ASN A 142 -9.46 -8.72 -8.01
N ARG A 143 -9.26 -9.91 -7.41
CA ARG A 143 -8.02 -10.69 -7.55
C ARG A 143 -7.76 -11.05 -9.00
N ALA A 144 -8.77 -11.51 -9.74
CA ALA A 144 -8.64 -11.82 -11.16
C ALA A 144 -8.14 -10.63 -11.98
N PHE A 145 -8.76 -9.45 -11.84
CA PHE A 145 -8.30 -8.24 -12.56
C PHE A 145 -6.88 -7.82 -12.15
N ALA A 146 -6.55 -7.85 -10.86
CA ALA A 146 -5.19 -7.53 -10.39
C ALA A 146 -4.15 -8.50 -10.96
N THR A 147 -4.47 -9.79 -10.99
CA THR A 147 -3.61 -10.82 -11.59
C THR A 147 -3.48 -10.63 -13.11
N MET A 148 -4.58 -10.35 -13.82
CA MET A 148 -4.54 -10.08 -15.26
C MET A 148 -3.63 -8.91 -15.60
N LEU A 149 -3.75 -7.79 -14.86
CA LEU A 149 -2.91 -6.62 -15.05
C LEU A 149 -1.43 -6.91 -14.71
N SER A 150 -1.16 -7.62 -13.61
CA SER A 150 0.21 -8.04 -13.24
C SER A 150 0.82 -8.92 -14.33
N THR A 151 0.08 -9.93 -14.79
CA THR A 151 0.54 -10.84 -15.85
C THR A 151 0.80 -10.07 -17.13
N LEU A 152 -0.09 -9.16 -17.53
CA LEU A 152 0.10 -8.29 -18.69
C LEU A 152 1.42 -7.52 -18.59
N CYS A 153 1.69 -6.85 -17.46
CA CYS A 153 2.91 -6.10 -17.25
C CYS A 153 4.17 -7.00 -17.20
N GLU A 154 4.07 -8.23 -16.70
CA GLU A 154 5.18 -9.18 -16.59
C GLU A 154 5.58 -9.80 -17.94
N ILE A 155 4.60 -10.12 -18.79
CA ILE A 155 4.84 -10.72 -20.11
C ILE A 155 5.10 -9.69 -21.20
N MET A 156 4.87 -8.41 -20.91
CA MET A 156 5.23 -7.28 -21.75
C MET A 156 6.75 -7.10 -21.74
N GLN A 157 7.43 -7.92 -22.55
CA GLN A 157 8.85 -7.83 -22.80
C GLN A 157 9.08 -7.07 -24.11
N SER A 158 9.91 -6.02 -24.06
CA SER A 158 10.38 -5.38 -25.30
C SER A 158 11.47 -6.23 -25.96
N LYS A 159 11.86 -5.83 -27.19
CA LYS A 159 13.00 -6.39 -27.93
C LYS A 159 14.35 -6.16 -27.22
N ASP A 160 14.41 -5.34 -26.18
CA ASP A 160 15.56 -5.12 -25.30
C ASP A 160 15.25 -5.70 -23.90
N PRO A 161 16.21 -6.24 -23.12
CA PRO A 161 15.95 -6.83 -21.80
C PRO A 161 15.41 -5.85 -20.74
N GLN A 162 15.18 -4.59 -21.11
CA GLN A 162 14.65 -3.55 -20.24
C GLN A 162 13.11 -3.59 -20.21
N ASN A 163 12.57 -3.37 -19.02
CA ASN A 163 11.14 -3.21 -18.80
C ASN A 163 10.63 -2.00 -19.59
N VAL A 164 9.62 -2.19 -20.45
CA VAL A 164 9.10 -1.17 -21.38
C VAL A 164 8.63 0.10 -20.67
N ILE A 165 8.09 -0.07 -19.46
CA ILE A 165 7.64 1.04 -18.61
C ILE A 165 8.83 1.88 -18.18
N ILE A 166 9.93 1.23 -17.77
CA ILE A 166 11.15 1.93 -17.36
C ILE A 166 11.76 2.62 -18.57
N ALA A 167 11.81 1.95 -19.72
CA ALA A 167 12.33 2.51 -20.97
C ALA A 167 11.56 3.78 -21.39
N ASP A 168 10.22 3.78 -21.38
CA ASP A 168 9.41 4.97 -21.73
C ASP A 168 9.65 6.16 -20.79
N VAL A 169 9.93 5.90 -19.50
CA VAL A 169 10.31 6.94 -18.55
C VAL A 169 11.74 7.43 -18.83
N THR A 170 12.69 6.51 -19.05
CA THR A 170 14.10 6.85 -19.19
C THR A 170 14.49 7.43 -20.54
N ASP A 171 13.78 7.10 -21.63
CA ASP A 171 14.03 7.64 -22.98
C ASP A 171 13.80 9.16 -23.05
N ARG A 172 13.09 9.72 -22.06
CA ARG A 172 12.83 11.16 -21.94
C ARG A 172 13.96 11.92 -21.24
N ILE A 173 14.98 11.22 -20.75
CA ILE A 173 16.10 11.77 -19.97
C ILE A 173 17.23 12.15 -20.93
N VAL A 174 17.59 13.44 -20.98
CA VAL A 174 18.59 13.96 -21.92
C VAL A 174 20.02 13.92 -21.35
N ASP A 175 20.20 14.07 -20.03
CA ASP A 175 21.52 14.25 -19.41
C ASP A 175 21.95 13.16 -18.41
N HIS A 176 21.19 12.06 -18.30
CA HIS A 176 21.42 10.94 -17.38
C HIS A 176 21.70 11.34 -15.92
N SER A 177 21.35 12.55 -15.50
CA SER A 177 21.44 12.98 -14.10
C SER A 177 20.28 12.43 -13.27
N ASP A 178 20.50 12.30 -11.96
CA ASP A 178 19.45 11.91 -11.01
C ASP A 178 18.29 12.92 -11.01
N GLU A 179 18.57 14.21 -11.21
CA GLU A 179 17.56 15.26 -11.31
C GLU A 179 16.67 15.07 -12.54
N SER A 180 17.25 14.80 -13.71
CA SER A 180 16.47 14.55 -14.93
C SER A 180 15.64 13.27 -14.84
N PHE A 181 16.12 12.23 -14.16
CA PHE A 181 15.33 11.03 -13.88
C PHE A 181 14.12 11.32 -12.98
N ILE A 182 14.31 12.09 -11.90
CA ILE A 182 13.23 12.49 -11.00
C ILE A 182 12.18 13.32 -11.75
N ASP A 183 12.60 14.26 -12.60
CA ASP A 183 11.67 15.07 -13.40
C ASP A 183 10.91 14.23 -14.43
N ALA A 184 11.57 13.31 -15.12
CA ALA A 184 10.92 12.40 -16.05
C ALA A 184 9.89 11.50 -15.34
N LEU A 185 10.23 10.98 -14.16
CA LEU A 185 9.32 10.19 -13.34
C LEU A 185 8.11 11.02 -12.87
N LYS A 186 8.33 12.26 -12.46
CA LYS A 186 7.25 13.20 -12.09
C LYS A 186 6.30 13.41 -13.26
N ASP A 187 6.83 13.78 -14.42
CA ASP A 187 6.03 14.09 -15.59
C ASP A 187 5.24 12.86 -16.05
N PHE A 188 5.85 11.68 -15.95
CA PHE A 188 5.15 10.42 -16.15
C PHE A 188 3.97 10.27 -15.17
N TYR A 189 4.19 10.32 -13.85
CA TYR A 189 3.11 10.13 -12.87
C TYR A 189 1.98 11.17 -12.98
N LEU A 190 2.31 12.43 -13.28
CA LEU A 190 1.30 13.49 -13.43
C LEU A 190 0.48 13.35 -14.71
N ALA A 191 1.10 12.91 -15.81
CA ALA A 191 0.41 12.70 -17.08
C ALA A 191 -0.31 11.34 -17.16
N CYS A 192 0.11 10.37 -16.35
CA CYS A 192 -0.34 8.99 -16.41
C CYS A 192 -1.43 8.69 -15.38
N SER A 193 -2.61 9.29 -15.56
CA SER A 193 -3.81 8.90 -14.79
C SER A 193 -4.15 7.43 -14.99
N ASP A 194 -4.79 6.76 -14.03
CA ASP A 194 -5.15 5.34 -14.14
C ASP A 194 -5.96 5.03 -15.42
N ASP A 195 -6.88 5.91 -15.80
CA ASP A 195 -7.68 5.77 -17.02
C ASP A 195 -6.81 5.86 -18.27
N TYR A 196 -5.93 6.85 -18.37
CA TYR A 196 -5.00 7.00 -19.50
C TYR A 196 -3.96 5.87 -19.53
N PHE A 197 -3.47 5.46 -18.35
CA PHE A 197 -2.57 4.34 -18.19
C PHE A 197 -3.18 3.08 -18.81
N LEU A 198 -4.40 2.73 -18.39
CA LEU A 198 -5.04 1.50 -18.81
C LEU A 198 -5.53 1.53 -20.26
N ASN A 199 -6.20 2.61 -20.68
CA ASN A 199 -6.87 2.66 -21.97
C ASN A 199 -5.94 3.04 -23.13
N ASP A 200 -4.87 3.78 -22.87
CA ASP A 200 -3.97 4.29 -23.91
C ASP A 200 -2.54 3.77 -23.74
N LYS A 201 -1.87 4.06 -22.60
CA LYS A 201 -0.44 3.75 -22.43
C LYS A 201 -0.10 2.29 -22.51
N VAL A 202 -0.91 1.44 -21.86
CA VAL A 202 -0.71 0.00 -21.93
C VAL A 202 -0.84 -0.48 -23.38
N GLY A 203 -1.79 0.07 -24.16
CA GLY A 203 -1.93 -0.22 -25.60
C GLY A 203 -0.69 0.15 -26.41
N GLU A 204 -0.13 1.34 -26.19
CA GLU A 204 1.11 1.81 -26.84
C GLU A 204 2.28 0.85 -26.58
N TRP A 205 2.45 0.39 -25.34
CA TRP A 205 3.52 -0.56 -25.00
C TRP A 205 3.28 -1.96 -25.57
N ILE A 206 2.02 -2.38 -25.67
CA ILE A 206 1.67 -3.66 -26.30
C ILE A 206 2.07 -3.67 -27.77
N ASP A 207 1.80 -2.58 -28.51
CA ASP A 207 2.07 -2.46 -29.94
C ASP A 207 3.57 -2.56 -30.29
N ILE A 208 4.46 -2.25 -29.34
CA ILE A 208 5.91 -2.34 -29.51
C ILE A 208 6.53 -3.61 -28.89
N SER A 209 5.71 -4.48 -28.28
CA SER A 209 6.15 -5.72 -27.63
C SER A 209 6.01 -6.95 -28.54
N ASP A 210 6.87 -7.96 -28.38
CA ASP A 210 6.80 -9.19 -29.16
C ASP A 210 5.62 -10.11 -28.76
N THR A 211 4.94 -9.77 -27.66
CA THR A 211 3.77 -10.49 -27.11
C THR A 211 2.43 -9.84 -27.47
N GLU A 212 2.40 -8.97 -28.50
CA GLU A 212 1.26 -8.15 -28.91
C GLU A 212 -0.09 -8.90 -28.90
N ALA A 213 -0.20 -10.01 -29.65
CA ALA A 213 -1.46 -10.73 -29.80
C ALA A 213 -2.03 -11.27 -28.47
N VAL A 214 -1.15 -11.67 -27.55
CA VAL A 214 -1.56 -12.17 -26.22
C VAL A 214 -1.95 -11.00 -25.32
N ASN A 215 -1.13 -9.94 -25.29
CA ASN A 215 -1.36 -8.81 -24.40
C ASN A 215 -2.61 -8.02 -24.81
N LYS A 216 -2.87 -7.85 -26.11
CA LYS A 216 -4.11 -7.20 -26.61
C LYS A 216 -5.34 -7.92 -26.11
N LYS A 217 -5.32 -9.26 -26.10
CA LYS A 217 -6.44 -10.04 -25.58
C LYS A 217 -6.64 -9.83 -24.07
N ILE A 218 -5.56 -9.86 -23.29
CA ILE A 218 -5.65 -9.64 -21.83
C ILE A 218 -6.17 -8.23 -21.54
N LEU A 219 -5.67 -7.22 -22.26
CA LEU A 219 -6.13 -5.84 -22.11
C LEU A 219 -7.61 -5.71 -22.47
N ASP A 220 -8.05 -6.30 -23.59
CA ASP A 220 -9.45 -6.30 -24.01
C ASP A 220 -10.35 -6.95 -22.95
N ASP A 221 -9.93 -8.08 -22.39
CA ASP A 221 -10.65 -8.75 -21.29
C ASP A 221 -10.73 -7.84 -20.05
N ILE A 222 -9.70 -7.06 -19.71
CA ILE A 222 -9.74 -6.09 -18.60
C ILE A 222 -10.73 -4.95 -18.89
N ILE A 223 -10.57 -4.28 -20.04
CA ILE A 223 -11.37 -3.10 -20.43
C ILE A 223 -12.85 -3.48 -20.55
N ASN A 224 -13.15 -4.62 -21.17
CA ASN A 224 -14.51 -5.10 -21.38
C ASN A 224 -15.08 -5.89 -20.19
N ARG A 225 -14.35 -5.94 -19.07
CA ARG A 225 -14.77 -6.61 -17.83
C ARG A 225 -15.10 -8.09 -17.99
N HIS A 226 -14.23 -8.83 -18.69
CA HIS A 226 -14.23 -10.29 -18.78
C HIS A 226 -13.16 -10.89 -17.85
N PRO A 227 -13.38 -10.94 -16.52
CA PRO A 227 -12.38 -11.42 -15.57
C PRO A 227 -12.08 -12.90 -15.78
N TRP A 228 -10.82 -13.29 -15.58
CA TRP A 228 -10.45 -14.69 -15.54
C TRP A 228 -11.18 -15.46 -14.46
N SER A 229 -11.54 -16.71 -14.77
CA SER A 229 -12.27 -17.58 -13.87
C SER A 229 -11.35 -18.22 -12.85
N LYS A 230 -11.74 -18.19 -11.57
CA LYS A 230 -11.08 -18.97 -10.52
C LYS A 230 -11.46 -20.45 -10.66
N VAL A 231 -10.54 -21.27 -11.16
CA VAL A 231 -10.74 -22.72 -11.40
C VAL A 231 -10.48 -23.56 -10.14
N TYR A 232 -9.52 -23.16 -9.31
CA TYR A 232 -9.12 -23.89 -8.11
C TYR A 232 -8.78 -22.93 -6.97
N GLU A 233 -9.07 -23.34 -5.73
CA GLU A 233 -8.67 -22.65 -4.51
C GLU A 233 -8.28 -23.69 -3.45
N ALA A 234 -7.15 -23.49 -2.79
CA ALA A 234 -6.77 -24.22 -1.60
C ALA A 234 -6.37 -23.23 -0.51
N LYS A 235 -6.88 -23.46 0.71
CA LYS A 235 -6.47 -22.72 1.90
C LYS A 235 -5.53 -23.60 2.72
N HIS A 236 -4.34 -23.09 3.01
CA HIS A 236 -3.35 -23.79 3.81
C HIS A 236 -3.08 -23.00 5.09
N SER A 237 -3.28 -23.65 6.23
CA SER A 237 -2.87 -23.11 7.53
C SER A 237 -1.45 -23.54 7.84
N VAL A 238 -0.59 -22.60 8.20
CA VAL A 238 0.79 -22.90 8.61
C VAL A 238 0.80 -23.24 10.09
N TYR A 239 1.28 -24.43 10.45
CA TYR A 239 1.39 -24.85 11.84
C TYR A 239 2.49 -24.06 12.56
N LYS A 240 2.20 -23.55 13.77
CA LYS A 240 3.09 -22.73 14.60
C LYS A 240 3.53 -21.39 13.98
N ALA A 241 2.78 -20.86 13.02
CA ALA A 241 2.96 -19.47 12.59
C ALA A 241 2.24 -18.51 13.55
N ASN A 242 2.89 -17.41 13.91
CA ASN A 242 2.27 -16.28 14.60
C ASN A 242 1.62 -15.34 13.56
N ILE A 243 0.55 -14.66 13.94
CA ILE A 243 -0.06 -13.63 13.09
C ILE A 243 0.94 -12.49 12.77
N ALA A 244 1.89 -12.23 13.66
CA ALA A 244 2.96 -11.26 13.47
C ALA A 244 4.12 -11.75 12.60
N ASP A 245 4.15 -13.02 12.21
CA ASP A 245 5.19 -13.52 11.32
C ASP A 245 5.06 -12.85 9.96
N LYS A 246 6.18 -12.29 9.47
CA LYS A 246 6.20 -11.66 8.14
C LYS A 246 5.87 -12.69 7.09
N GLU A 247 5.16 -12.24 6.05
CA GLU A 247 4.95 -13.04 4.85
C GLU A 247 6.32 -13.51 4.34
N ASN A 248 6.49 -14.83 4.28
CA ASN A 248 7.72 -15.43 3.80
C ASN A 248 7.77 -15.34 2.27
N LYS A 249 8.25 -14.20 1.77
CA LYS A 249 8.36 -13.92 0.33
C LYS A 249 9.17 -14.99 -0.42
N ALA A 250 10.21 -15.52 0.21
CA ALA A 250 11.02 -16.59 -0.37
C ALA A 250 10.22 -17.89 -0.53
N TRP A 251 9.48 -18.29 0.50
CA TRP A 251 8.59 -19.45 0.44
C TRP A 251 7.47 -19.27 -0.60
N LYS A 252 6.85 -18.09 -0.65
CA LYS A 252 5.84 -17.77 -1.67
C LYS A 252 6.40 -17.87 -3.08
N SER A 253 7.57 -17.28 -3.33
CA SER A 253 8.25 -17.37 -4.62
C SER A 253 8.60 -18.82 -5.00
N GLN A 254 9.11 -19.61 -4.04
CA GLN A 254 9.36 -21.04 -4.25
C GLN A 254 8.08 -21.81 -4.59
N LEU A 255 6.99 -21.56 -3.85
CA LEU A 255 5.71 -22.23 -4.07
C LEU A 255 5.10 -21.86 -5.43
N THR A 256 5.13 -20.57 -5.79
CA THR A 256 4.75 -20.11 -7.13
C THR A 256 5.58 -20.81 -8.19
N GLY A 257 6.91 -20.85 -8.06
CA GLY A 257 7.79 -21.54 -9.00
C GLY A 257 7.47 -23.02 -9.17
N LEU A 258 7.24 -23.73 -8.06
CA LEU A 258 6.84 -25.14 -8.07
C LEU A 258 5.51 -25.35 -8.81
N LEU A 259 4.47 -24.60 -8.45
CA LEU A 259 3.17 -24.70 -9.11
C LEU A 259 3.24 -24.35 -10.60
N THR A 260 3.96 -23.28 -10.96
CA THR A 260 4.18 -22.89 -12.35
C THR A 260 4.88 -24.00 -13.13
N SER A 261 5.93 -24.63 -12.57
CA SER A 261 6.63 -25.74 -13.24
C SER A 261 5.77 -26.98 -13.47
N VAL A 262 4.77 -27.22 -12.62
CA VAL A 262 3.78 -28.31 -12.80
C VAL A 262 2.77 -27.96 -13.90
N LEU A 263 2.39 -26.69 -14.02
CA LEU A 263 1.34 -26.23 -14.95
C LEU A 263 1.86 -25.95 -16.36
N GLN A 264 3.08 -25.42 -16.48
CA GLN A 264 3.69 -24.99 -17.75
C GLN A 264 3.79 -26.08 -18.84
N PRO A 265 3.94 -27.39 -18.53
CA PRO A 265 3.85 -28.44 -19.55
C PRO A 265 2.46 -28.64 -20.15
N HIS A 266 1.41 -28.17 -19.47
CA HIS A 266 0.01 -28.40 -19.82
C HIS A 266 -0.69 -27.15 -20.37
N PHE A 267 -0.20 -25.96 -20.02
CA PHE A 267 -0.81 -24.69 -20.36
C PHE A 267 0.25 -23.70 -20.84
N LYS A 268 -0.12 -22.83 -21.78
CA LYS A 268 0.74 -21.72 -22.18
C LYS A 268 0.83 -20.70 -21.03
N PRO A 269 1.91 -19.90 -20.93
CA PRO A 269 2.09 -18.93 -19.85
C PRO A 269 0.93 -17.93 -19.64
N HIS A 270 0.14 -17.66 -20.68
CA HIS A 270 -1.00 -16.74 -20.65
C HIS A 270 -2.36 -17.43 -20.44
N GLU A 271 -2.40 -18.74 -20.30
CA GLU A 271 -3.65 -19.51 -20.10
C GLU A 271 -3.93 -19.78 -18.61
N PHE A 272 -2.98 -19.48 -17.73
CA PHE A 272 -3.13 -19.65 -16.29
C PHE A 272 -2.36 -18.57 -15.52
N ALA A 273 -2.76 -18.35 -14.27
CA ALA A 273 -1.98 -17.61 -13.31
C ALA A 273 -2.13 -18.24 -11.92
N VAL A 274 -1.08 -18.11 -11.11
CA VAL A 274 -1.04 -18.63 -9.74
C VAL A 274 -1.05 -17.44 -8.79
N ASP A 275 -2.20 -17.19 -8.17
CA ASP A 275 -2.35 -16.17 -7.13
C ASP A 275 -2.18 -16.79 -5.74
N ILE A 276 -1.12 -16.41 -5.02
CA ILE A 276 -0.87 -16.82 -3.64
C ILE A 276 -1.00 -15.60 -2.76
N VAL A 277 -1.88 -15.67 -1.76
CA VAL A 277 -2.14 -14.55 -0.84
C VAL A 277 -2.07 -15.07 0.59
N SER A 278 -1.36 -14.34 1.45
CA SER A 278 -1.49 -14.52 2.89
C SER A 278 -2.77 -13.87 3.35
N ASP A 279 -3.65 -14.61 4.02
CA ASP A 279 -4.90 -14.10 4.59
C ASP A 279 -4.62 -13.32 5.88
N CYS A 280 -3.85 -12.22 5.75
CA CYS A 280 -3.53 -11.33 6.84
C CYS A 280 -4.06 -9.93 6.52
N ALA A 281 -5.14 -9.55 7.19
CA ALA A 281 -5.73 -8.22 7.07
C ALA A 281 -4.83 -7.10 7.63
N PHE A 282 -3.79 -7.47 8.39
CA PHE A 282 -2.92 -6.53 9.10
C PHE A 282 -1.49 -6.61 8.54
N LYS A 283 -1.05 -5.53 7.89
CA LYS A 283 0.35 -5.38 7.45
C LYS A 283 1.22 -5.03 8.66
N ASP A 284 2.46 -5.53 8.66
CA ASP A 284 3.50 -5.18 9.64
C ASP A 284 3.08 -5.36 11.11
N LEU A 285 2.37 -6.46 11.42
CA LEU A 285 1.94 -6.78 12.78
C LEU A 285 3.09 -6.79 13.81
N ASP A 286 4.31 -7.12 13.38
CA ASP A 286 5.52 -7.06 14.21
C ASP A 286 5.92 -5.62 14.65
N LYS A 287 5.46 -4.61 13.91
CA LYS A 287 5.68 -3.18 14.19
C LYS A 287 4.46 -2.51 14.82
N THR A 288 3.38 -3.27 14.99
CA THR A 288 2.03 -2.78 15.25
C THR A 288 1.66 -3.13 16.68
N GLU A 289 1.70 -2.15 17.58
CA GLU A 289 1.34 -2.32 18.98
C GLU A 289 0.17 -1.40 19.33
N VAL A 290 -0.87 -1.96 19.97
CA VAL A 290 -1.91 -1.15 20.63
C VAL A 290 -1.50 -0.97 22.07
N LYS A 291 -1.22 0.27 22.46
CA LYS A 291 -0.90 0.61 23.84
C LYS A 291 -2.20 0.79 24.63
N LEU A 292 -2.39 -0.01 25.67
CA LEU A 292 -3.50 0.15 26.59
C LEU A 292 -3.09 1.00 27.80
N PHE A 293 -3.89 2.01 28.10
CA PHE A 293 -3.81 2.78 29.33
C PHE A 293 -4.77 2.17 30.35
N GLY A 294 -4.19 1.45 31.32
CA GLY A 294 -4.88 0.98 32.51
C GLY A 294 -4.52 1.86 33.70
N GLU A 295 -5.52 2.30 34.46
CA GLU A 295 -5.26 2.79 35.82
C GLU A 295 -4.77 1.59 36.63
N ARG A 296 -3.58 1.68 37.24
CA ARG A 296 -3.18 0.69 38.25
C ARG A 296 -4.18 0.80 39.40
N SER A 297 -5.08 -0.18 39.50
CA SER A 297 -5.92 -0.44 40.67
C SER A 297 -5.06 -0.75 41.91
#